data_AF-A0A1I7RWH7-F1
#
_entry.id   AF-A0A1I7RWH7-F1
#
_cell.length_a   1.000
_cell.length_b   1.000
_cell.length_c   1.000
_cell.angle_alpha   90.00
_cell.angle_beta   90.00
_cell.angle_gamma   90.00
#
_symmetry.space_group_name_H-M   'P 1'
#
loop_
_entity.id
_entity.type
_entity.pdbx_description
1 polymer ?
#
loop_
_entity_poly.entity_id
_entity_poly.type
_entity_poly.pdbx_seq_one_letter_code
_entity_poly.pdbx_strand_id
1 'polypeptide(L)'
;MFAASCTVSFTFATSFGFYLVMKIRARLDEISKSALSDKTKRLQAQMNRMIIFQLVVTVVLGQLPVILTAGQMLAKTNLPSEFNIIVGCMDPLLPVVNPIADILFVDAYRRQLFSLPRRIWSRHSVGDTSTELDKTKRRLSVLAIKHIPKTSYIYSLFTKWERTETGVSN
;
A
#
# COMPACT_ATOMS: atom_id res chain seq x y z
N MET A 1 -15.96 3.39 -42.50
CA MET A 1 -15.90 4.52 -41.56
C MET A 1 -15.17 4.15 -40.26
N PHE A 2 -15.51 3.03 -39.59
CA PHE A 2 -14.83 2.59 -38.35
C PHE A 2 -13.29 2.52 -38.41
N ALA A 3 -12.74 1.99 -39.50
CA ALA A 3 -11.29 1.86 -39.68
C ALA A 3 -10.52 3.19 -39.61
N ALA A 4 -11.07 4.24 -40.23
CA ALA A 4 -10.44 5.55 -40.26
C ALA A 4 -10.42 6.18 -38.86
N SER A 5 -11.51 6.02 -38.10
CA SER A 5 -11.60 6.49 -36.71
C SER A 5 -10.57 5.81 -35.81
N CYS A 6 -10.37 4.49 -35.94
CA CYS A 6 -9.37 3.74 -35.16
C CYS A 6 -7.95 4.21 -35.46
N THR A 7 -7.61 4.43 -36.74
CA THR A 7 -6.27 4.90 -37.13
C THR A 7 -5.97 6.30 -36.61
N VAL A 8 -6.94 7.22 -36.65
CA VAL A 8 -6.77 8.58 -36.10
C VAL A 8 -6.58 8.54 -34.58
N SER A 9 -7.43 7.81 -33.86
CA SER A 9 -7.31 7.67 -32.41
C SER A 9 -5.98 7.04 -32.00
N PHE A 10 -5.51 6.03 -32.74
CA PHE A 10 -4.22 5.40 -32.50
C PHE A 10 -3.04 6.34 -32.75
N THR A 11 -3.05 7.05 -33.89
CA THR A 11 -1.99 8.00 -34.24
C THR A 11 -1.90 9.13 -33.22
N PHE A 12 -3.06 9.60 -32.74
CA PHE A 12 -3.12 10.58 -31.66
C PHE A 12 -2.56 10.01 -30.35
N ALA A 13 -3.00 8.81 -29.93
CA ALA A 13 -2.55 8.19 -28.69
C ALA A 13 -1.03 7.92 -28.67
N THR A 14 -0.48 7.44 -29.78
CA THR A 14 0.97 7.20 -29.92
C THR A 14 1.78 8.49 -29.96
N SER A 15 1.33 9.49 -30.72
CA SER A 15 1.98 10.80 -30.78
C SER A 15 1.97 11.50 -29.43
N PHE A 16 0.83 11.46 -28.73
CA PHE A 16 0.68 12.02 -27.39
C PHE A 16 1.54 11.26 -26.36
N GLY A 17 1.55 9.93 -26.42
CA GLY A 17 2.41 9.09 -25.58
C GLY A 17 3.89 9.41 -25.78
N PHE A 18 4.33 9.53 -27.04
CA PHE A 18 5.71 9.91 -27.38
C PHE A 18 6.06 11.31 -26.86
N TYR A 19 5.16 12.29 -27.05
CA TYR A 19 5.32 13.63 -26.52
C TYR A 19 5.47 13.62 -24.98
N LEU A 20 4.64 12.84 -24.27
CA LEU A 20 4.74 12.70 -22.83
C LEU A 20 6.08 12.11 -22.40
N VAL A 21 6.57 11.06 -23.07
CA VAL A 21 7.88 10.45 -22.76
C VAL A 21 9.00 11.47 -22.94
N MET A 22 9.00 12.21 -24.05
CA MET A 22 10.00 13.25 -24.31
C MET A 22 9.96 14.35 -23.25
N LYS A 23 8.76 14.80 -22.87
CA LYS A 23 8.56 15.81 -21.82
C LYS A 23 9.01 15.32 -20.44
N ILE A 24 8.73 14.06 -20.09
CA ILE A 24 9.17 13.45 -18.83
C ILE A 24 10.71 13.34 -18.80
N ARG A 25 11.34 12.97 -19.92
CA ARG A 25 12.82 12.94 -20.02
C ARG A 25 13.43 14.32 -19.82
N ALA A 26 12.88 15.35 -20.47
CA ALA A 26 13.33 16.73 -20.27
C ALA A 26 13.20 17.18 -18.79
N ARG A 27 12.09 16.83 -18.13
CA ARG A 27 11.92 17.10 -16.68
C ARG A 27 12.94 16.36 -15.81
N LEU A 28 13.31 15.14 -16.16
CA LEU A 28 14.34 14.38 -15.44
C LEU A 28 15.70 15.10 -15.49
N ASP A 29 16.06 15.64 -16.65
CA ASP A 29 17.30 16.40 -16.81
C ASP A 29 17.26 17.73 -16.04
N GLU A 30 16.12 18.42 -16.02
CA GLU A 30 15.91 19.62 -15.18
C GLU A 30 16.03 19.30 -13.69
N ILE A 31 15.43 18.20 -13.22
CA ILE A 31 15.49 17.77 -11.83
C ILE A 31 16.93 17.45 -11.42
N SER A 32 17.71 16.83 -12.30
CA SER A 32 19.13 16.56 -12.05
C SER A 32 19.92 17.85 -11.78
N LYS A 33 19.58 18.93 -12.50
CA LYS A 33 20.22 20.25 -12.40
C LYS A 33 19.63 21.15 -11.30
N SER A 34 18.47 20.80 -10.74
CA SER A 34 17.79 21.58 -9.72
C SER A 34 18.52 21.58 -8.36
N ALA A 35 18.28 22.60 -7.54
CA ALA A 35 18.78 22.69 -6.16
C ALA A 35 17.96 21.87 -5.15
N LEU A 36 17.20 20.87 -5.61
CA LEU A 36 16.40 20.01 -4.72
C LEU A 36 17.29 19.09 -3.88
N SER A 37 16.77 18.69 -2.71
CA SER A 37 17.38 17.63 -1.90
C SER A 37 17.50 16.33 -2.69
N ASP A 38 18.61 15.60 -2.50
CA ASP A 38 18.88 14.31 -3.16
C ASP A 38 17.77 13.28 -2.94
N LYS A 39 17.12 13.32 -1.77
CA LYS A 39 15.97 12.46 -1.46
C LYS A 39 14.78 12.74 -2.37
N THR A 40 14.49 14.02 -2.62
CA THR A 40 13.41 14.46 -3.52
C THR A 40 13.74 14.12 -4.97
N LYS A 41 14.99 14.36 -5.41
CA LYS A 41 15.46 14.01 -6.75
C LYS A 41 15.29 12.51 -7.03
N ARG A 42 15.71 11.67 -6.08
CA ARG A 42 15.57 10.21 -6.18
C ARG A 42 14.10 9.78 -6.27
N LEU A 43 13.23 10.35 -5.45
CA LEU A 43 11.80 10.03 -5.48
C LEU A 43 11.16 10.43 -6.82
N GLN A 44 11.43 11.64 -7.31
CA GLN A 44 10.91 12.08 -8.60
C GLN A 44 11.43 11.23 -9.77
N ALA A 45 12.70 10.84 -9.75
CA ALA A 45 13.26 9.92 -10.75
C ALA A 45 12.57 8.55 -10.73
N GLN A 46 12.24 8.02 -9.55
CA GLN A 46 11.49 6.77 -9.41
C GLN A 46 10.07 6.89 -9.97
N MET A 47 9.34 7.95 -9.62
CA MET A 47 7.99 8.19 -10.13
C MET A 47 7.98 8.40 -11.65
N ASN A 48 8.95 9.13 -12.21
CA ASN A 48 9.04 9.32 -13.65
C ASN A 48 9.32 8.01 -14.40
N ARG A 49 10.21 7.15 -13.88
CA ARG A 49 10.46 5.81 -14.46
C ARG A 49 9.22 4.93 -14.42
N MET A 50 8.48 4.99 -13.31
CA MET A 50 7.22 4.27 -13.13
C MET A 50 6.16 4.70 -14.15
N ILE A 51 5.97 6.01 -14.35
CA ILE A 51 5.02 6.54 -15.34
C ILE A 51 5.40 6.09 -16.75
N ILE A 52 6.68 6.14 -17.12
CA ILE A 52 7.14 5.65 -18.42
C ILE A 52 6.84 4.16 -18.57
N PHE A 53 7.09 3.35 -17.54
CA PHE A 53 6.80 1.92 -17.56
C PHE A 53 5.30 1.65 -17.72
N GLN A 54 4.44 2.32 -16.93
CA GLN A 54 2.99 2.18 -17.01
C GLN A 54 2.44 2.60 -18.38
N LEU A 55 3.01 3.65 -18.98
CA LEU A 55 2.64 4.08 -20.33
C LEU A 55 2.97 2.98 -21.36
N VAL A 56 4.17 2.40 -21.29
CA VAL A 56 4.58 1.30 -22.18
C VAL A 56 3.68 0.08 -21.99
N VAL A 57 3.42 -0.30 -20.74
CA VAL A 57 2.50 -1.40 -20.42
C VAL A 57 1.11 -1.15 -20.98
N THR A 58 0.57 0.06 -20.83
CA THR A 58 -0.76 0.42 -21.35
C THR A 58 -0.82 0.34 -22.87
N VAL A 59 0.26 0.72 -23.56
CA VAL A 59 0.35 0.58 -25.02
C VAL A 59 0.43 -0.89 -25.44
N VAL A 60 1.27 -1.69 -24.77
CA VAL A 60 1.51 -3.10 -25.12
C VAL A 60 0.34 -4.00 -24.75
N LEU A 61 -0.22 -3.86 -23.56
CA LEU A 61 -1.30 -4.73 -23.07
C LEU A 61 -2.70 -4.20 -23.39
N GLY A 62 -2.85 -2.90 -23.68
CA GLY A 62 -4.14 -2.31 -23.98
C GLY A 62 -4.33 -1.98 -25.46
N GLN A 63 -3.45 -1.13 -26.01
CA GLN A 63 -3.63 -0.64 -27.39
C GLN A 63 -3.27 -1.70 -28.45
N LEU A 64 -2.22 -2.48 -28.23
CA LEU A 64 -1.75 -3.47 -29.20
C LEU A 64 -2.78 -4.58 -29.49
N PRO A 65 -3.47 -5.18 -28.49
CA PRO A 65 -4.58 -6.11 -28.73
C PRO A 65 -5.70 -5.55 -29.62
N VAL A 66 -6.08 -4.29 -29.37
CA VAL A 66 -7.13 -3.60 -30.14
C VAL A 66 -6.69 -3.38 -31.59
N ILE A 67 -5.42 -3.04 -31.83
CA ILE A 67 -4.88 -2.87 -33.19
C ILE A 67 -4.84 -4.19 -33.94
N LEU A 68 -4.43 -5.27 -33.27
CA LEU A 68 -4.37 -6.59 -33.88
C LEU A 68 -5.76 -7.09 -34.29
N THR A 69 -6.76 -6.93 -33.42
CA THR A 69 -8.15 -7.30 -33.74
C THR A 69 -8.76 -6.42 -34.83
N ALA A 70 -8.54 -5.11 -34.79
CA ALA A 70 -8.97 -4.20 -35.86
C ALA A 70 -8.27 -4.51 -37.19
N GLY A 71 -6.98 -4.83 -37.15
CA GLY A 71 -6.17 -5.20 -38.31
C GLY A 71 -6.64 -6.49 -38.96
N GLN A 72 -6.98 -7.52 -38.16
CA GLN A 72 -7.62 -8.75 -38.65
C GLN A 72 -8.92 -8.47 -39.41
N MET A 73 -9.80 -7.66 -38.81
CA MET A 73 -11.07 -7.28 -39.43
C MET A 73 -10.87 -6.55 -40.76
N LEU A 74 -9.84 -5.69 -40.86
CA LEU A 74 -9.53 -4.95 -42.08
C LEU A 74 -8.89 -5.82 -43.17
N ALA A 75 -7.97 -6.70 -42.77
CA ALA A 75 -7.28 -7.60 -43.69
C ALA A 75 -8.16 -8.78 -44.13
N LYS A 76 -9.37 -8.95 -43.55
CA LYS A 76 -10.24 -10.12 -43.72
C LYS A 76 -9.49 -11.44 -43.49
N THR A 77 -8.54 -11.42 -42.55
CA THR A 77 -7.74 -12.60 -42.22
C THR A 77 -8.33 -13.26 -40.99
N ASN A 78 -8.54 -14.58 -41.06
CA ASN A 78 -8.90 -15.38 -39.90
C ASN A 78 -7.61 -15.90 -39.27
N LEU A 79 -7.12 -15.18 -38.26
CA LEU A 79 -6.06 -15.70 -37.40
C LEU A 79 -6.61 -16.86 -36.53
N PRO A 80 -5.74 -17.78 -36.06
CA PRO A 80 -6.15 -18.91 -35.22
C PRO A 80 -6.93 -18.44 -33.99
N SER A 81 -7.92 -19.24 -33.55
CA SER A 81 -8.73 -18.93 -32.36
C SER A 81 -7.88 -18.72 -31.10
N GLU A 82 -6.78 -19.45 -30.98
CA GLU A 82 -5.78 -19.34 -29.92
C GLU A 82 -5.21 -17.91 -29.80
N PHE A 83 -4.98 -17.25 -30.95
CA PHE A 83 -4.46 -15.88 -30.98
C PHE A 83 -5.47 -14.89 -30.39
N ASN A 84 -6.75 -15.06 -30.72
CA ASN A 84 -7.81 -14.18 -30.21
C ASN A 84 -8.03 -14.35 -28.71
N ILE A 85 -7.82 -15.56 -28.17
CA ILE A 85 -7.86 -15.82 -26.72
C ILE A 85 -6.71 -15.07 -26.03
N ILE A 86 -5.48 -15.20 -26.55
CA ILE A 86 -4.30 -14.51 -25.98
C ILE A 86 -4.51 -12.99 -25.95
N VAL A 87 -4.98 -12.44 -27.07
CA VAL A 87 -5.26 -11.02 -27.24
C VAL A 87 -6.37 -10.56 -26.28
N GLY A 88 -7.45 -11.33 -26.14
CA GLY A 88 -8.54 -11.04 -25.20
C GLY A 88 -8.15 -11.13 -23.73
N CYS A 89 -7.09 -11.88 -23.38
CA CYS A 89 -6.58 -11.97 -22.02
C CYS A 89 -5.64 -10.81 -21.63
N MET A 90 -5.19 -9.96 -22.55
CA MET A 90 -4.23 -8.88 -22.23
C MET A 90 -4.87 -7.69 -21.51
N ASP A 91 -6.05 -7.25 -21.94
CA ASP A 91 -6.77 -6.11 -21.32
C ASP A 91 -7.08 -6.33 -19.82
N PRO A 92 -7.59 -7.51 -19.40
CA PRO A 92 -7.84 -7.79 -17.98
C PRO A 92 -6.59 -7.80 -17.10
N LEU A 93 -5.39 -7.92 -17.66
CA LEU A 93 -4.14 -7.92 -16.90
C LEU A 93 -3.69 -6.50 -16.50
N LEU A 94 -4.12 -5.45 -17.21
CA LEU A 94 -3.78 -4.05 -16.91
C LEU A 94 -4.02 -3.65 -15.43
N PRO A 95 -5.18 -3.90 -14.81
CA PRO A 95 -5.42 -3.56 -13.41
C PRO A 95 -4.52 -4.31 -12.42
N VAL A 96 -3.91 -5.43 -12.84
CA VAL A 96 -2.97 -6.20 -12.01
C VAL A 96 -1.54 -5.69 -12.20
N VAL A 97 -1.14 -5.40 -13.44
CA VAL A 97 0.24 -4.97 -13.74
C VAL A 97 0.54 -3.57 -13.21
N ASN A 98 -0.43 -2.65 -13.24
CA ASN A 98 -0.26 -1.28 -12.74
C ASN A 98 0.17 -1.20 -11.26
N PRO A 99 -0.54 -1.81 -10.29
CA PRO A 99 -0.13 -1.79 -8.90
C PRO A 99 1.16 -2.59 -8.64
N ILE A 100 1.43 -3.64 -9.43
CA ILE A 100 2.72 -4.35 -9.37
C ILE A 100 3.86 -3.40 -9.76
N ALA A 101 3.69 -2.61 -10.83
CA ALA A 101 4.67 -1.61 -11.24
C ALA A 101 4.92 -0.57 -10.14
N ASP A 102 3.86 -0.06 -9.51
CA ASP A 102 3.97 0.90 -8.41
C ASP A 102 4.80 0.32 -7.25
N ILE A 103 4.53 -0.94 -6.89
CA ILE A 103 5.28 -1.64 -5.85
C ILE A 103 6.74 -1.84 -6.28
N LEU A 104 7.03 -2.20 -7.52
CA LEU A 104 8.41 -2.47 -7.96
C LEU A 104 9.27 -1.21 -8.04
N PHE A 105 8.72 -0.09 -8.50
CA PHE A 105 9.48 1.14 -8.78
C PHE A 105 9.60 2.10 -7.59
N VAL A 106 8.68 2.05 -6.61
CA VAL A 106 8.67 3.01 -5.50
C VAL A 106 9.09 2.35 -4.19
N ASP A 107 10.27 2.71 -3.70
CA ASP A 107 10.86 2.16 -2.47
C ASP A 107 9.97 2.35 -1.23
N ALA A 108 9.18 3.43 -1.19
CA ALA A 108 8.25 3.69 -0.10
C ALA A 108 7.12 2.65 -0.03
N TYR A 109 6.55 2.27 -1.17
CA TYR A 109 5.50 1.25 -1.25
C TYR A 109 6.03 -0.13 -0.85
N ARG A 110 7.23 -0.52 -1.32
CA ARG A 110 7.87 -1.78 -0.90
C ARG A 110 8.03 -1.86 0.61
N ARG A 111 8.59 -0.80 1.21
CA ARG A 111 8.81 -0.75 2.66
C ARG A 111 7.51 -0.85 3.44
N GLN A 112 6.45 -0.20 2.98
CA GLN A 112 5.14 -0.33 3.61
C GLN A 112 4.57 -1.74 3.45
N LEU A 113 4.61 -2.32 2.25
CA LEU A 113 4.10 -3.66 1.96
C LEU A 113 4.78 -4.73 2.82
N PHE A 114 6.11 -4.70 2.91
CA PHE A 114 6.89 -5.64 3.74
C PHE A 114 6.78 -5.35 5.25
N SER A 115 6.30 -4.16 5.65
CA SER A 115 6.03 -3.86 7.06
C SER A 115 4.67 -4.41 7.55
N LEU A 116 3.74 -4.69 6.64
CA LEU A 116 2.42 -5.23 6.95
C LEU A 116 2.47 -6.62 7.61
N PRO A 117 3.17 -7.63 7.07
CA PRO A 117 3.22 -8.94 7.71
C PRO A 117 3.89 -8.86 9.10
N ARG A 118 4.87 -7.98 9.30
CA ARG A 118 5.51 -7.77 10.61
C ARG A 118 4.55 -7.17 11.65
N ARG A 119 3.67 -6.25 11.23
CA ARG A 119 2.64 -5.64 12.09
C ARG A 119 1.45 -6.57 12.36
N ILE A 120 1.08 -7.40 11.39
CA ILE A 120 0.00 -8.38 11.54
C ILE A 120 0.45 -9.49 12.50
N TRP A 121 1.69 -9.97 12.34
CA TRP A 121 2.27 -10.97 13.24
C TRP A 121 2.44 -10.43 14.66
N SER A 122 2.90 -9.18 14.84
CA SER A 122 3.03 -8.60 16.18
C SER A 122 1.69 -8.41 16.88
N ARG A 123 0.60 -8.12 16.16
CA ARG A 123 -0.76 -8.06 16.74
C ARG A 123 -1.30 -9.42 17.16
N HIS A 124 -1.04 -10.47 16.39
CA HIS A 124 -1.39 -11.83 16.77
C HIS A 124 -0.64 -12.25 18.05
N SER A 125 0.65 -11.94 18.15
CA SER A 125 1.47 -12.30 19.31
C SER A 125 1.06 -11.59 20.61
N VAL A 126 0.48 -10.39 20.53
CA VAL A 126 0.00 -9.62 21.70
C VAL A 126 -1.42 -10.02 22.11
N GLY A 127 -2.26 -10.46 21.17
CA GLY A 127 -3.60 -11.01 21.46
C GLY A 127 -3.55 -12.30 22.29
N ASP A 128 -2.63 -13.19 21.94
CA ASP A 128 -2.48 -14.49 22.61
C ASP A 128 -1.85 -14.36 24.01
N THR A 129 -0.93 -13.40 24.22
CA THR A 129 -0.36 -13.16 25.55
C THR A 129 -1.31 -12.43 26.50
N SER A 130 -2.12 -11.48 26.01
CA SER A 130 -3.07 -10.77 26.87
C SER A 130 -4.23 -11.65 27.35
N THR A 131 -4.69 -12.59 26.53
CA THR A 131 -5.76 -13.53 26.89
C THR A 131 -5.29 -14.58 27.90
N GLU A 132 -4.04 -15.05 27.81
CA GLU A 132 -3.45 -15.94 28.82
C GLU A 132 -3.11 -15.22 30.13
N LEU A 133 -2.62 -13.97 30.08
CA LEU A 133 -2.37 -13.17 31.27
C LEU A 133 -3.67 -12.83 32.02
N ASP A 134 -4.76 -12.51 31.30
CA ASP A 134 -6.05 -12.19 31.92
C ASP A 134 -6.72 -13.44 32.53
N LYS A 135 -6.59 -14.61 31.89
CA LYS A 135 -7.01 -15.90 32.48
C LYS A 135 -6.21 -16.23 33.74
N THR A 136 -4.89 -16.02 33.72
CA THR A 136 -4.02 -16.28 34.87
C THR A 136 -4.33 -15.32 36.03
N LYS A 137 -4.57 -14.04 35.72
CA LYS A 137 -4.96 -13.03 36.71
C LYS A 137 -6.32 -13.33 37.34
N ARG A 138 -7.30 -13.81 36.57
CA ARG A 138 -8.59 -14.28 37.12
C ARG A 138 -8.46 -15.53 38.00
N ARG A 139 -7.56 -16.45 37.67
CA ARG A 139 -7.30 -17.62 38.54
C ARG A 139 -6.64 -17.22 39.86
N LEU A 140 -5.71 -16.27 39.82
CA LEU A 140 -5.05 -15.75 41.02
C LEU A 140 -6.00 -14.92 41.90
N SER A 141 -6.91 -14.13 41.33
CA SER A 141 -7.90 -13.39 42.13
C SER A 141 -8.92 -14.30 42.81
N VAL A 142 -9.33 -15.41 42.17
CA VAL A 142 -10.20 -16.42 42.79
C VAL A 142 -9.49 -17.15 43.94
N LEU A 143 -8.19 -17.41 43.82
CA LEU A 143 -7.39 -18.02 44.90
C LEU A 143 -7.14 -17.03 46.06
N ALA A 144 -6.93 -15.75 45.78
CA ALA A 144 -6.70 -14.71 46.79
C ALA A 144 -7.94 -14.46 47.67
N ILE A 145 -9.16 -14.63 47.15
CA ILE A 145 -10.40 -14.48 47.94
C ILE A 145 -10.58 -15.64 48.94
N LYS A 146 -9.92 -16.78 48.75
CA LYS A 146 -10.05 -17.95 49.64
C LYS A 146 -9.08 -17.90 50.84
N HIS A 147 -8.18 -16.92 50.90
CA HIS A 147 -7.14 -16.82 51.93
C HIS A 147 -6.94 -15.40 52.46
N ILE A 148 -8.01 -14.81 53.01
CA ILE A 148 -7.89 -13.60 53.85
C ILE A 148 -8.33 -13.97 55.28
N PRO A 149 -7.38 -14.17 56.22
CA PRO A 149 -7.70 -14.22 57.64
C PRO A 149 -8.18 -12.84 58.11
N LYS A 150 -9.28 -12.83 58.86
CA LYS A 150 -9.95 -11.64 59.41
C LYS A 150 -9.09 -10.99 60.52
N THR A 151 -8.19 -10.06 60.22
CA THR A 151 -7.45 -9.31 61.26
C THR A 151 -7.27 -7.80 61.01
N SER A 152 -7.91 -7.21 60.00
CA SER A 152 -7.63 -5.82 59.62
C SER A 152 -8.67 -4.78 60.04
N TYR A 153 -9.37 -4.98 61.17
CA TYR A 153 -10.26 -3.96 61.77
C TYR A 153 -9.59 -3.09 62.84
N ILE A 154 -8.34 -3.38 63.23
CA ILE A 154 -7.67 -2.69 64.35
C ILE A 154 -6.89 -1.43 63.89
N TYR A 155 -6.46 -1.36 62.62
CA TYR A 155 -5.63 -0.24 62.14
C TYR A 155 -6.39 1.04 61.75
N SER A 156 -7.71 1.00 61.56
CA SER A 156 -8.49 2.19 61.15
C SER A 156 -8.94 3.09 62.32
N LEU A 157 -8.73 2.67 63.57
CA LEU A 157 -9.06 3.47 64.76
C LEU A 157 -7.88 4.30 65.29
N PHE A 158 -6.64 3.90 65.00
CA PHE A 158 -5.45 4.61 65.49
C PHE A 158 -5.14 5.88 64.70
N THR A 159 -5.40 5.91 63.39
CA THR A 159 -5.07 7.05 62.51
C THR A 159 -6.09 8.20 62.53
N LYS A 160 -7.19 8.04 63.26
CA LYS A 160 -8.25 9.06 63.40
C LYS A 160 -8.11 9.88 64.70
N TRP A 161 -7.32 9.42 65.67
CA TRP A 161 -7.07 10.15 66.93
C TRP A 161 -5.90 11.15 66.80
N GLU A 162 -4.88 10.84 66.00
CA GLU A 162 -3.66 11.64 65.86
C GLU A 162 -3.83 12.95 65.06
N ARG A 163 -5.02 13.19 64.47
CA ARG A 163 -5.25 14.32 63.53
C ARG A 163 -6.02 15.50 64.13
N THR A 164 -6.33 15.46 65.43
CA THR A 164 -7.07 16.53 66.13
C THR A 164 -6.24 17.35 67.12
N GLU A 165 -4.95 17.04 67.33
CA GLU A 165 -4.12 17.73 68.33
C GLU A 165 -3.09 18.73 67.78
N THR A 166 -2.88 18.85 66.47
CA THR A 166 -1.92 19.83 65.92
C THR A 166 -2.62 20.92 65.11
N GLY A 167 -3.41 21.74 65.79
CA GLY A 167 -3.69 23.10 65.36
C GLY A 167 -2.52 23.99 65.77
N VAL A 168 -1.71 24.45 64.81
CA VAL A 168 -0.72 25.52 65.03
C VAL A 168 -0.71 26.48 63.84
N SER A 169 -1.12 27.71 64.18
CA SER A 169 -0.89 29.00 63.56
C SER A 169 0.53 29.20 63.00
N ASN A 170 0.62 29.69 61.76
CA ASN A 170 1.20 31.00 61.43
C ASN A 170 1.01 31.31 59.94
#